data_AF-P41960-F1
#
_entry.id   AF-P41960-F1
#
_cell.length_a   1.000
_cell.length_b   1.000
_cell.length_c   1.000
_cell.angle_alpha   90.00
_cell.angle_beta   90.00
_cell.angle_gamma   90.00
#
_symmetry.space_group_name_H-M   'P 1'
#
loop_
_entity.id
_entity.type
_entity.pdbx_description
1 polymer ?
#
loop_
_entity_poly.entity_id
_entity_poly.type
_entity_poly.pdbx_seq_one_letter_code
_entity_poly.pdbx_strand_id
1 'polypeptide(L)' 'MKQNQFVSSSARKARKAPFNAPSHIRRKLMSAPSTKDLRNKHGIRSIPIRIDDEVTVTRG' A
#
# COMPACT_ATOMS: atom_id res chain seq x y z
N MET A 1 3.75 13.42 18.06
CA MET A 1 2.39 13.86 17.64
C MET A 1 2.45 14.32 16.18
N LYS A 2 1.37 14.17 15.40
CA LYS A 2 1.31 14.65 14.00
C LYS A 2 1.55 16.17 13.94
N GLN A 3 2.58 16.61 13.19
CA GLN A 3 2.97 18.03 13.06
C GLN A 3 2.28 18.75 11.89
N ASN A 4 1.98 18.04 10.79
CA ASN A 4 1.37 18.63 9.60
C ASN A 4 -0.12 18.95 9.84
N GLN A 5 -0.48 20.24 9.71
CA GLN A 5 -1.83 20.76 9.93
C GLN A 5 -2.81 20.36 8.82
N PHE A 6 -2.34 20.12 7.59
CA PHE A 6 -3.18 19.79 6.44
C PHE A 6 -3.60 18.31 6.38
N VAL A 7 -2.95 17.44 7.16
CA VAL A 7 -3.31 16.03 7.24
C VAL A 7 -4.33 15.83 8.36
N SER A 8 -5.51 15.32 8.05
CA SER A 8 -6.57 15.10 9.05
C SER A 8 -6.27 13.92 9.99
N SER A 9 -6.54 14.06 11.29
CA SER A 9 -6.57 12.96 12.29
C SER A 9 -7.98 12.42 12.57
N SER A 10 -9.03 13.00 11.97
CA SER A 10 -10.41 12.51 12.13
C SER A 10 -10.60 11.12 11.50
N ALA A 11 -11.08 10.16 12.29
CA ALA A 11 -11.35 8.80 11.86
C ALA A 11 -12.36 8.71 10.70
N ARG A 12 -13.33 9.64 10.64
CA ARG A 12 -14.31 9.74 9.54
C ARG A 12 -13.63 10.04 8.21
N LYS A 13 -12.75 11.05 8.19
CA LYS A 13 -11.99 11.45 6.99
C LYS A 13 -11.02 10.35 6.55
N ALA A 14 -10.34 9.71 7.51
CA ALA A 14 -9.41 8.61 7.24
C ALA A 14 -10.11 7.39 6.62
N ARG A 15 -11.33 7.04 7.04
CA ARG A 15 -12.12 5.96 6.43
C ARG A 15 -12.66 6.31 5.06
N LYS A 16 -13.16 7.54 4.86
CA LYS A 16 -13.71 7.98 3.56
C LYS A 16 -12.65 7.97 2.43
N ALA A 17 -11.39 8.30 2.75
CA ALA A 17 -10.32 8.43 1.77
C ALA A 17 -10.05 7.17 0.92
N PRO A 18 -9.79 5.96 1.49
CA PRO A 18 -9.53 4.76 0.69
C PRO A 18 -10.75 4.30 -0.12
N PHE A 19 -11.96 4.39 0.44
CA PHE A 19 -13.18 3.95 -0.26
C PHE A 19 -13.46 4.81 -1.51
N ASN A 20 -13.23 6.12 -1.42
CA ASN A 20 -13.44 7.06 -2.52
C ASN A 20 -12.18 7.37 -3.34
N ALA A 21 -11.09 6.63 -3.15
CA ALA A 21 -9.83 6.90 -3.84
C ALA A 21 -9.93 6.67 -5.36
N PRO A 22 -9.35 7.53 -6.21
CA PRO A 22 -9.21 7.28 -7.65
C PRO A 22 -8.34 6.04 -7.94
N SER A 23 -8.47 5.49 -9.15
CA SER A 23 -7.78 4.26 -9.58
C SER A 23 -6.26 4.26 -9.32
N HIS A 24 -5.56 5.34 -9.72
CA HIS A 24 -4.11 5.46 -9.54
C HIS A 24 -3.67 5.49 -8.06
N ILE A 25 -4.54 5.95 -7.15
CA ILE A 25 -4.30 5.92 -5.70
C ILE A 25 -4.60 4.53 -5.14
N ARG A 26 -5.72 3.90 -5.55
CA ARG A 26 -6.06 2.53 -5.16
C ARG A 26 -4.93 1.55 -5.47
N ARG A 27 -4.31 1.68 -6.65
CA ARG A 27 -3.12 0.91 -7.04
C ARG A 27 -2.00 1.00 -6.00
N LYS A 28 -1.72 2.20 -5.47
CA LYS A 28 -0.68 2.40 -4.45
C LYS A 28 -1.07 1.82 -3.09
N LEU A 29 -2.36 1.87 -2.74
CA LEU A 29 -2.88 1.26 -1.50
C LEU A 29 -2.82 -0.28 -1.57
N MET A 30 -3.01 -0.85 -2.76
CA MET A 30 -2.91 -2.29 -3.03
C MET A 30 -1.47 -2.70 -3.36
N SER A 31 -0.54 -2.47 -2.42
CA SER A 31 0.86 -2.90 -2.53
C SER A 31 1.15 -4.14 -1.71
N ALA A 32 1.97 -5.05 -2.24
CA ALA A 32 2.44 -6.25 -1.54
C ALA A 32 3.93 -6.13 -1.19
N PRO A 33 4.39 -6.75 -0.09
CA PRO A 33 5.80 -6.84 0.23
C PRO A 33 6.52 -7.85 -0.69
N SER A 34 7.76 -7.55 -1.06
CA SER A 34 8.61 -8.50 -1.80
C SER A 34 9.18 -9.58 -0.88
N THR A 35 9.46 -10.76 -1.43
CA THR A 35 10.15 -11.84 -0.71
C THR A 35 11.57 -11.42 -0.34
N LYS A 36 12.19 -12.10 0.65
CA LYS A 36 13.54 -11.75 1.12
C LYS A 36 14.58 -11.80 0.00
N ASP A 37 14.48 -12.80 -0.88
CA ASP A 37 15.37 -12.96 -2.03
C ASP A 37 15.24 -11.78 -3.02
N LEU A 38 14.02 -11.48 -3.46
CA LEU A 38 13.75 -10.36 -4.35
C LEU A 38 14.11 -9.01 -3.72
N ARG A 39 13.90 -8.85 -2.42
CA ARG A 39 14.29 -7.64 -1.67
C ARG A 39 15.80 -7.46 -1.64
N ASN A 40 16.59 -8.53 -1.51
CA ASN A 40 18.05 -8.45 -1.56
C ASN A 40 18.53 -8.12 -2.97
N LYS A 41 17.92 -8.74 -3.99
CA LYS A 41 18.28 -8.53 -5.40
C LYS A 41 17.97 -7.11 -5.89
N HIS A 42 16.83 -6.55 -5.51
CA HIS A 42 16.34 -5.27 -6.05
C HIS A 42 16.36 -4.11 -5.04
N GLY A 43 16.56 -4.37 -3.75
CA GLY A 43 16.55 -3.34 -2.70
C GLY A 43 15.16 -2.76 -2.38
N ILE A 44 14.08 -3.28 -2.97
CA ILE A 44 12.73 -2.75 -2.83
C ILE A 44 11.95 -3.54 -1.76
N ARG A 45 11.28 -2.82 -0.85
CA ARG A 45 10.48 -3.43 0.23
C ARG A 45 9.10 -3.90 -0.24
N SER A 46 8.41 -3.09 -1.06
CA SER A 46 7.03 -3.35 -1.49
C SER A 46 6.75 -2.71 -2.83
N ILE A 47 5.93 -3.37 -3.65
CA ILE A 47 5.55 -2.94 -5.00
C ILE A 47 4.03 -3.07 -5.16
N PRO A 48 3.35 -2.16 -5.89
CA PRO A 48 1.97 -2.36 -6.31
C PRO A 48 1.82 -3.65 -7.12
N ILE A 49 0.85 -4.48 -6.77
CA ILE A 49 0.60 -5.73 -7.50
C ILE A 49 0.14 -5.44 -8.93
N ARG A 50 0.52 -6.32 -9.86
CA ARG A 50 0.07 -6.30 -11.26
C ARG A 50 -0.51 -7.66 -11.64
N ILE A 51 -1.20 -7.65 -12.79
CA ILE A 51 -1.59 -8.88 -13.48
C ILE A 51 -0.29 -9.60 -13.85
N ASP A 52 -0.29 -10.93 -13.73
CA ASP A 52 0.83 -11.84 -14.00
C ASP A 52 1.93 -11.92 -12.90
N ASP A 53 1.73 -11.31 -11.74
CA ASP A 53 2.62 -11.53 -10.59
C ASP A 53 2.35 -12.89 -9.91
N GLU A 54 3.41 -13.66 -9.64
CA GLU A 54 3.33 -14.84 -8.79
C GLU A 54 3.31 -14.44 -7.31
N VAL A 55 2.31 -14.93 -6.56
CA VAL A 55 2.09 -14.54 -5.16
C VAL A 55 1.86 -15.74 -4.26
N THR A 56 2.21 -15.59 -2.99
CA THR A 56 1.92 -16.57 -1.93
C THR A 56 1.10 -15.90 -0.84
N VAL A 57 0.05 -16.59 -0.37
CA VAL A 57 -0.79 -16.13 0.74
C VAL A 57 -0.09 -16.41 2.07
N THR A 58 0.18 -15.37 2.87
CA THR A 58 0.94 -15.52 4.14
C THR A 58 0.07 -15.70 5.39
N ARG A 59 -1.19 -15.27 5.35
CA ARG A 59 -2.14 -15.36 6.48
C ARG A 59 -3.51 -15.75 5.95
N GLY A 60 -4.18 -16.62 6.69
CA GLY A 60 -5.59 -16.98 6.55
C GLY A 60 -6.31 -16.80 7.87
#